data_AF-A0A7K2FDW0-F1
#
_entry.id   AF-A0A7K2FDW0-F1
#
_cell.length_a   1.000
_cell.length_b   1.000
_cell.length_c   1.000
_cell.angle_alpha   90.00
_cell.angle_beta   90.00
_cell.angle_gamma   90.00
#
_symmetry.space_group_name_H-M   'P 1'
#
loop_
_entity.id
_entity.type
_entity.pdbx_description
1 polymer ?
#
loop_
_entity_poly.entity_id
_entity_poly.type
_entity_poly.pdbx_seq_one_letter_code
_entity_poly.pdbx_strand_id
1 'polypeptide(L)' 'MTSEWTQVVRQRLGVGRLLPLGGGRDGAWISEQAAGAVLGSAATDAVPGVRLGALRIGLADPAD' A
#
# COMPACT_ATOMS: atom_id res chain seq x y z
N MET A 1 -17.88 -5.37 20.42
CA MET A 1 -18.79 -4.79 19.41
C MET A 1 -18.10 -3.73 18.52
N THR A 2 -16.77 -3.67 18.45
CA THR A 2 -16.01 -2.69 17.66
C THR A 2 -15.33 -3.29 16.42
N SER A 3 -14.97 -4.57 16.45
CA SER A 3 -14.19 -5.24 15.39
C SER A 3 -14.94 -5.33 14.05
N GLU A 4 -16.24 -5.63 14.09
CA GLU A 4 -17.12 -5.73 12.91
C GLU A 4 -17.15 -4.43 12.12
N TRP A 5 -17.27 -3.29 12.81
CA TRP A 5 -17.36 -1.98 12.18
C TRP A 5 -16.01 -1.54 11.57
N THR A 6 -14.90 -1.84 12.26
CA THR A 6 -13.56 -1.60 11.70
C THR A 6 -13.31 -2.44 10.45
N GLN A 7 -13.77 -3.69 10.39
CA GLN A 7 -13.65 -4.54 9.21
C GLN A 7 -14.48 -4.01 8.03
N VAL A 8 -15.72 -3.57 8.30
CA VAL A 8 -16.63 -3.01 7.28
C VAL A 8 -16.12 -1.69 6.73
N VAL A 9 -15.58 -0.79 7.56
CA VAL A 9 -14.96 0.46 7.10
C VAL A 9 -13.71 0.16 6.25
N ARG A 10 -12.89 -0.81 6.64
CA ARG A 10 -11.72 -1.25 5.86
C ARG A 10 -12.12 -1.83 4.50
N GLN A 11 -13.22 -2.58 4.42
CA GLN A 11 -13.79 -3.07 3.18
C GLN A 11 -14.39 -1.95 2.31
N ARG A 12 -15.11 -0.99 2.92
CA ARG A 12 -15.77 0.11 2.20
C ARG A 12 -14.80 1.18 1.69
N LEU A 13 -13.65 1.35 2.33
CA LEU A 13 -12.62 2.31 1.89
C LEU A 13 -11.82 1.80 0.67
N GLY A 14 -11.91 0.52 0.32
CA GLY A 14 -11.27 -0.03 -0.89
C GLY A 14 -9.75 0.13 -0.92
N VAL A 15 -9.11 0.33 0.25
CA VAL A 15 -7.69 0.70 0.36
C VAL A 15 -6.72 -0.46 0.08
N GLY A 16 -7.22 -1.67 -0.17
CA GLY A 16 -6.43 -2.87 -0.39
C GLY A 16 -5.84 -3.42 0.91
N ARG A 17 -4.78 -4.24 0.81
CA ARG A 17 -4.05 -4.77 1.96
C ARG A 17 -3.24 -3.66 2.64
N LEU A 18 -3.01 -3.79 3.94
CA LEU A 18 -1.99 -3.00 4.65
C LEU A 18 -0.62 -3.66 4.48
N LEU A 19 0.38 -2.84 4.17
CA LEU A 19 1.76 -3.21 3.94
C LEU A 19 2.62 -2.58 5.05
N PRO A 20 3.48 -3.36 5.72
CA PRO A 20 4.42 -2.78 6.68
C PRO A 20 5.49 -1.98 5.93
N LEU A 21 5.86 -0.84 6.50
CA LEU A 21 6.99 -0.03 6.04
C LEU A 21 8.19 -0.38 6.91
N GLY A 22 8.95 -1.39 6.49
CA GLY A 22 10.02 -1.98 7.30
C GLY A 22 9.57 -3.28 7.98
N GLY A 23 10.27 -3.65 9.05
CA GLY A 23 9.91 -4.83 9.85
C GLY A 23 8.66 -4.58 10.68
N GLY A 24 7.95 -5.64 11.10
CA GLY A 24 6.72 -5.52 11.87
C GLY A 24 6.86 -4.74 13.21
N ARG A 25 8.11 -4.59 13.71
CA ARG A 25 8.46 -3.85 14.93
C ARG A 25 8.51 -2.33 14.71
N ASP A 26 8.65 -1.87 13.49
CA ASP A 26 8.77 -0.45 13.17
C ASP A 26 7.43 0.29 13.27
N GLY A 27 6.33 -0.47 13.33
CA GLY A 27 5.00 0.06 13.63
C GLY A 27 4.40 0.96 12.54
N ALA A 28 5.10 1.15 11.42
CA ALA A 28 4.65 1.93 10.29
C ALA A 28 3.96 1.05 9.24
N TRP A 29 2.79 1.49 8.77
CA TRP A 29 1.96 0.76 7.80
C TRP A 29 1.43 1.71 6.74
N ILE A 30 1.38 1.24 5.50
CA ILE A 30 0.77 1.94 4.36
C ILE A 30 -0.26 1.04 3.69
N SER A 31 -1.32 1.60 3.12
CA SER A 31 -2.25 0.81 2.30
C SER A 31 -1.72 0.59 0.89
N GLU A 32 -2.05 -0.53 0.26
CA GLU A 32 -1.69 -0.79 -1.14
C GLU A 32 -2.13 0.34 -2.09
N GLN A 33 -3.32 0.91 -1.88
CA GLN A 33 -3.79 2.04 -2.69
C GLN A 33 -2.92 3.29 -2.49
N ALA A 34 -2.55 3.63 -1.24
CA ALA A 34 -1.68 4.77 -0.97
C ALA A 34 -0.27 4.54 -1.55
N ALA A 35 0.27 3.33 -1.41
CA ALA A 35 1.54 2.95 -2.02
C ALA A 35 1.48 3.10 -3.55
N GLY A 36 0.40 2.64 -4.19
CA GLY A 36 0.20 2.79 -5.63
C GLY A 36 0.17 4.25 -6.09
N ALA A 37 -0.50 5.13 -5.34
CA ALA A 37 -0.55 6.57 -5.64
C ALA A 37 0.85 7.22 -5.54
N VAL A 38 1.60 6.92 -4.47
CA VAL A 38 2.96 7.45 -4.26
C VAL A 38 3.92 6.97 -5.34
N LEU A 39 3.91 5.67 -5.65
CA LEU A 39 4.76 5.09 -6.70
C LEU A 39 4.41 5.62 -8.09
N GLY A 40 3.12 5.82 -8.37
CA GLY A 40 2.65 6.41 -9.62
C GLY A 40 3.11 7.85 -9.82
N SER A 41 3.03 8.68 -8.77
CA SER A 41 3.56 10.05 -8.82
C SER A 41 5.08 10.04 -9.05
N ALA A 42 5.81 9.27 -8.23
CA ALA A 42 7.27 9.20 -8.34
C ALA A 42 7.73 8.74 -9.72
N ALA A 43 7.05 7.77 -10.34
CA ALA A 43 7.38 7.33 -11.70
C ALA A 43 7.08 8.40 -12.76
N THR A 44 5.98 9.15 -12.60
CA THR A 44 5.63 10.25 -13.51
C THR A 44 6.69 11.36 -13.44
N ASP A 45 7.16 11.68 -12.23
CA ASP A 45 8.15 12.74 -12.01
C ASP A 45 9.57 12.32 -12.42
N ALA A 46 9.95 11.06 -12.16
CA ALA A 46 11.29 10.56 -12.43
C ALA A 46 11.51 10.14 -13.89
N VAL A 47 10.46 9.67 -14.58
CA VAL A 47 10.59 9.09 -15.93
C VAL A 47 9.53 9.67 -16.89
N PRO A 48 9.82 10.83 -17.50
CA PRO A 48 8.93 11.46 -18.46
C PRO A 48 8.58 10.53 -19.62
N GLY A 49 7.28 10.43 -19.94
CA GLY A 49 6.78 9.61 -21.05
C GLY A 49 6.52 8.14 -20.69
N VAL A 50 6.79 7.70 -19.46
CA VAL A 50 6.43 6.35 -19.00
C VAL A 50 5.08 6.40 -18.26
N ARG A 51 4.16 5.52 -18.67
CA ARG A 51 2.89 5.28 -17.96
C ARG A 51 3.02 4.03 -17.11
N LEU A 52 2.83 4.19 -15.80
CA LEU A 52 2.80 3.06 -14.89
C LEU A 52 1.60 2.15 -15.19
N GLY A 53 1.87 0.85 -15.34
CA GLY A 53 0.84 -0.19 -15.52
C GLY A 53 0.27 -0.67 -14.19
N ALA A 54 -0.33 -1.86 -14.18
CA ALA A 54 -0.77 -2.49 -12.95
C ALA A 54 0.43 -2.76 -12.03
N LEU A 55 0.31 -2.37 -10.76
CA LEU A 55 1.32 -2.60 -9.72
C LEU A 55 1.03 -3.88 -8.97
N ARG A 56 2.07 -4.66 -8.69
CA ARG A 56 2.06 -5.75 -7.71
C ARG A 56 3.04 -5.38 -6.61
N ILE A 57 2.55 -5.28 -5.38
CA ILE A 57 3.34 -4.86 -4.24
C ILE A 57 3.44 -6.05 -3.27
N GLY A 58 4.67 -6.39 -2.89
CA GLY A 58 4.97 -7.45 -1.94
C GLY A 58 6.12 -7.02 -1.02
N LEU A 59 6.32 -7.76 0.06
CA LEU A 59 7.50 -7.59 0.91
C LEU A 59 8.76 -7.87 0.09
N ALA A 60 9.75 -6.97 0.22
CA ALA A 60 11.05 -7.17 -0.40
C ALA A 60 11.78 -8.35 0.23
N ASP A 61 11.64 -8.52 1.55
CA ASP A 61 12.05 -9.70 2.31
C ASP A 61 10.86 -10.24 3.12
N PRO A 62 10.25 -11.37 2.72
CA PRO A 62 9.10 -11.94 3.41
C PRO A 62 9.46 -12.72 4.68
N ALA A 63 10.74 -12.86 5.04
CA ALA A 63 11.19 -13.69 6.17
C ALA A 63 11.45 -12.92 7.47
N ASP A 64 11.42 -11.58 7.46
CA ASP A 64 11.64 -10.69 8.62
C ASP A 64 10.35 -10.34 9.42
#